data_AF-A0A524R0V6-F1
#
_entry.id   AF-A0A524R0V6-F1
#
_cell.length_a   1.000
_cell.length_b   1.000
_cell.length_c   1.000
_cell.angle_alpha   90.00
_cell.angle_beta   90.00
_cell.angle_gamma   90.00
#
_symmetry.space_group_name_H-M   'P 1'
#
loop_
_entity.id
_entity.type
_entity.pdbx_description
1 polymer ?
#
loop_
_entity_poly.entity_id
_entity_poly.type
_entity_poly.pdbx_seq_one_letter_code
_entity_poly.pdbx_strand_id
1 'polypeptide(L)' 'MSYISVDIEADGQCPGLYNMVCFGAVVVRPGLKDTFYGETAPVFPDKWDPEALAVSGFTHEQHLAFAQPEETMRNFAA' A
#
# COMPACT_ATOMS: atom_id res chain seq x y z
N MET A 1 1.90 -1.70 25.41
CA MET A 1 2.28 -0.90 24.23
C MET A 1 2.75 -1.88 23.17
N SER A 2 2.21 -1.82 21.96
CA SER A 2 2.66 -2.66 20.83
C SER A 2 3.47 -1.80 19.88
N TYR A 3 4.56 -2.34 19.33
CA TYR A 3 5.25 -1.75 18.19
C TYR A 3 4.72 -2.40 16.92
N ILE A 4 4.51 -1.59 15.89
CA ILE A 4 4.03 -2.04 14.58
C ILE A 4 5.08 -1.57 13.57
N SER A 5 5.66 -2.51 12.84
CA SER A 5 6.51 -2.20 11.69
C SER A 5 5.60 -2.03 10.48
N VAL A 6 5.68 -0.87 9.81
CA VAL A 6 4.87 -0.56 8.63
C VAL A 6 5.80 -0.18 7.50
N ASP A 7 5.56 -0.76 6.33
CA ASP A 7 6.31 -0.51 5.10
C ASP A 7 5.32 -0.19 3.97
N ILE A 8 5.64 0.81 3.16
CA ILE A 8 4.71 1.40 2.18
C ILE A 8 5.40 1.52 0.83
N GLU A 9 4.67 1.14 -0.22
CA GLU A 9 5.06 1.34 -1.61
C GLU A 9 4.20 2.41 -2.29
N ALA A 10 4.79 3.12 -3.25
CA ALA A 10 4.13 4.17 -4.01
C ALA A 10 4.40 4.05 -5.51
N ASP A 11 3.49 4.55 -6.34
CA ASP A 11 3.63 4.57 -7.81
C ASP A 11 4.48 5.75 -8.30
N GLY A 12 5.46 6.14 -7.48
CA GLY A 12 6.38 7.25 -7.67
C GLY A 12 7.19 7.50 -6.40
N GLN A 13 7.63 8.73 -6.18
CA GLN A 13 8.61 9.03 -5.13
C GLN A 13 8.12 8.74 -3.70
N CYS A 14 6.88 9.09 -3.37
CA CYS A 14 6.27 8.81 -2.07
C CYS A 14 4.74 9.06 -2.10
N PRO A 15 3.98 8.46 -1.16
CA PRO A 15 2.56 8.77 -0.99
C PRO A 15 2.30 10.25 -0.72
N GLY A 16 1.23 10.79 -1.30
CA GLY A 16 0.82 12.20 -1.18
C GLY A 16 1.42 13.10 -2.26
N LEU A 17 2.61 12.78 -2.78
CA LEU A 17 3.09 13.30 -4.07
C LEU A 17 2.61 12.42 -5.24
N TYR A 18 2.56 11.11 -4.99
CA TYR A 18 2.11 10.03 -5.83
C TYR A 18 1.11 9.17 -5.05
N ASN A 19 0.54 8.15 -5.67
CA ASN A 19 -0.41 7.26 -5.02
C ASN A 19 0.32 6.23 -4.17
N MET A 20 -0.27 5.88 -3.02
CA MET A 20 0.11 4.68 -2.30
C MET A 20 -0.40 3.47 -3.10
N VAL A 21 0.46 2.47 -3.31
CA VAL A 21 0.12 1.26 -4.07
C VAL A 21 -0.30 0.16 -3.12
N CYS A 22 0.56 -0.13 -2.14
CA CYS A 22 0.29 -1.12 -1.11
C CYS A 22 1.09 -0.81 0.17
N PHE A 23 0.72 -1.46 1.26
CA PHE A 23 1.49 -1.42 2.49
C PHE A 23 1.38 -2.73 3.27
N GLY A 24 2.47 -3.07 3.95
CA GLY A 24 2.54 -4.18 4.90
C GLY A 24 2.62 -3.65 6.32
N ALA A 25 1.94 -4.29 7.25
CA ALA A 25 2.06 -4.01 8.67
C ALA A 25 2.27 -5.30 9.47
N VAL A 26 3.18 -5.28 10.45
CA VAL A 26 3.49 -6.44 11.30
C VAL A 26 3.58 -6.00 12.76
N VAL A 27 2.85 -6.69 13.64
CA VAL A 27 3.02 -6.50 15.09
C VAL A 27 4.35 -7.09 15.53
N VAL A 28 5.22 -6.26 16.10
CA VAL A 28 6.58 -6.65 16.51
C VAL A 28 6.51 -7.41 17.82
N ARG A 29 6.30 -8.73 17.72
CA ARG A 29 6.32 -9.68 18.84
C ARG A 29 6.86 -11.04 18.40
N PRO A 30 7.26 -11.93 19.33
CA PRO A 30 7.81 -13.24 18.97
C PRO A 30 6.92 -14.01 18.00
N GLY A 31 7.49 -14.45 16.89
CA GLY A 31 6.82 -15.22 15.85
C GLY A 31 6.22 -14.40 14.70
N LEU A 32 6.08 -13.07 14.83
CA LEU A 32 5.68 -12.16 13.74
C LEU A 32 4.42 -12.61 12.96
N LYS A 33 3.41 -13.13 13.67
CA LYS A 33 2.26 -13.79 13.04
C LYS A 33 1.10 -12.85 12.69
N ASP A 34 0.99 -11.72 13.37
CA ASP A 34 -0.08 -10.76 13.11
C ASP A 34 0.42 -9.78 12.07
N THR A 35 -0.02 -10.05 10.85
CA THR A 35 0.34 -9.29 9.67
C THR A 35 -0.92 -8.76 9.00
N PHE A 36 -0.74 -7.66 8.28
CA PHE A 36 -1.73 -7.11 7.36
C PHE A 36 -1.01 -6.74 6.07
N TYR A 37 -1.67 -6.98 4.94
CA TYR A 37 -1.24 -6.50 3.64
C TYR A 37 -2.45 -5.86 2.95
N GLY A 38 -2.29 -4.61 2.57
CA GLY A 38 -3.34 -3.83 1.92
C GLY A 38 -2.86 -3.25 0.63
N GLU A 39 -3.70 -3.35 -0.40
CA GLU A 39 -3.52 -2.70 -1.69
C GLU A 39 -4.53 -1.55 -1.81
N THR A 40 -4.17 -0.47 -2.49
CA THR A 40 -5.02 0.70 -2.66
C THR A 40 -5.02 1.18 -4.10
N ALA A 41 -6.21 1.44 -4.63
CA ALA A 41 -6.35 2.07 -5.94
C ALA A 41 -5.82 3.51 -5.91
N PRO A 42 -5.33 4.03 -7.06
CA PRO A 42 -4.80 5.38 -7.14
C PRO A 42 -5.89 6.44 -6.93
N VAL A 43 -5.51 7.53 -6.25
CA VAL A 43 -6.34 8.73 -6.09
C VAL A 43 -6.13 9.70 -7.27
N PHE A 44 -4.92 9.71 -7.83
CA PHE A 44 -4.50 10.48 -9.01
C PHE A 44 -4.19 9.51 -10.17
N PRO A 45 -5.20 8.97 -10.87
CA PRO A 45 -5.00 7.88 -11.83
C PRO A 45 -4.14 8.27 -13.05
N ASP A 46 -4.09 9.56 -13.41
CA ASP A 46 -3.34 10.04 -14.57
C ASP A 46 -1.89 10.46 -14.23
N LYS A 47 -1.44 10.24 -12.99
CA LYS A 47 -0.10 10.62 -12.52
C LYS A 47 0.57 9.47 -11.79
N TRP A 48 1.41 8.74 -12.50
CA TRP A 48 2.30 7.71 -11.94
C TRP A 48 3.65 7.68 -12.67
N ASP A 49 4.65 7.12 -12.03
CA ASP A 49 5.93 6.74 -12.64
C ASP A 49 5.89 5.23 -12.96
N PRO A 50 5.93 4.83 -14.25
CA PRO A 50 5.87 3.42 -14.63
C PRO A 50 7.01 2.58 -14.06
N GLU A 51 8.21 3.14 -13.91
CA GLU A 51 9.36 2.41 -13.37
C GLU A 51 9.19 2.20 -11.86
N ALA A 52 8.70 3.22 -11.14
CA ALA A 52 8.42 3.10 -9.72
C ALA A 52 7.30 2.10 -9.43
N LEU A 53 6.19 2.15 -10.18
CA LEU A 53 5.09 1.19 -10.02
C LEU A 53 5.55 -0.25 -10.31
N ALA A 54 6.44 -0.45 -11.28
CA ALA A 54 6.98 -1.77 -11.58
C ALA A 54 7.81 -2.35 -10.42
N VAL A 55 8.43 -1.52 -9.57
CA VAL A 55 9.13 -1.98 -8.35
C VAL A 55 8.15 -2.64 -7.39
N SER A 56 6.93 -2.13 -7.27
CA SER A 56 5.87 -2.71 -6.44
C SER A 56 5.30 -4.02 -7.03
N GLY A 57 5.66 -4.39 -8.26
CA GLY A 57 5.28 -5.66 -8.88
C GLY A 57 3.91 -5.68 -9.57
N PHE A 58 3.33 -4.51 -9.84
CA PHE A 58 1.99 -4.39 -10.45
C PHE A 58 2.03 -3.66 -11.79
N THR A 59 1.09 -3.99 -12.67
CA THR A 59 0.77 -3.14 -13.83
C THR A 59 -0.15 -2.00 -13.42
N HIS A 60 -0.23 -0.95 -14.24
CA HIS A 60 -1.16 0.14 -13.97
C HIS A 60 -2.62 -0.32 -14.00
N GLU A 61 -2.97 -1.25 -14.89
CA GLU A 61 -4.32 -1.84 -14.96
C GLU A 61 -4.68 -2.61 -13.69
N GLN A 62 -3.70 -3.32 -13.09
CA GLN A 62 -3.91 -3.99 -11.79
C GLN A 62 -4.11 -2.96 -10.68
N HIS A 63 -3.24 -1.94 -10.61
CA HIS A 63 -3.32 -0.87 -9.61
C HIS A 63 -4.66 -0.15 -9.66
N LEU A 64 -5.19 0.15 -10.85
CA LEU A 64 -6.51 0.76 -11.04
C LEU A 64 -7.68 -0.11 -10.55
N ALA A 65 -7.49 -1.42 -10.48
CA ALA A 65 -8.53 -2.39 -10.09
C ALA A 65 -8.55 -2.68 -8.58
N PHE A 66 -7.63 -2.12 -7.79
CA PHE A 66 -7.56 -2.34 -6.35
C PHE A 66 -8.74 -1.70 -5.61
N ALA A 67 -8.89 -2.06 -4.32
CA ALA A 67 -9.89 -1.46 -3.46
C ALA A 67 -9.60 0.03 -3.22
N GLN A 68 -10.65 0.82 -3.02
CA GLN A 68 -10.47 2.24 -2.71
C GLN A 68 -9.69 2.41 -1.40
N PRO A 69 -8.81 3.42 -1.29
CA PRO A 69 -7.98 3.61 -0.10
C PRO A 69 -8.78 3.62 1.21
N GLU A 70 -9.97 4.22 1.21
CA GLU A 70 -10.84 4.24 2.39
C GLU A 70 -11.22 2.83 2.88
N GLU A 71 -11.53 1.92 1.97
CA GLU A 71 -11.92 0.55 2.31
C GLU A 71 -10.75 -0.21 2.92
N THR A 72 -9.58 -0.17 2.27
CA THR A 72 -8.36 -0.83 2.78
C THR A 72 -7.96 -0.30 4.15
N MET A 73 -8.07 1.01 4.39
CA MET A 73 -7.77 1.61 5.69
C MET A 73 -8.80 1.24 6.77
N ARG A 74 -10.08 1.08 6.42
CA ARG A 74 -11.10 0.56 7.35
C ARG A 74 -10.84 -0.91 7.69
N ASN A 75 -10.42 -1.71 6.72
CA ASN A 75 -10.04 -3.12 6.93
C ASN A 75 -8.80 -3.23 7.82
N PHE A 76 -7.83 -2.33 7.69
CA PHE A 76 -6.65 -2.29 8.55
C PHE A 76 -6.96 -1.91 10.00
N ALA A 77 -7.98 -1.07 10.21
CA ALA A 77 -8.38 -0.60 11.55
C ALA A 77 -9.27 -1.59 12.31
N ALA A 78 -9.82 -2.61 11.63
CA ALA A 78 -10.73 -3.61 12.19
C ALA A 78 -9.99 -4.70 12.99
#